data_AF-A0A2V5VIF5-F1
#
_entry.id   AF-A0A2V5VIF5-F1
#
_cell.length_a   1.000
_cell.length_b   1.000
_cell.length_c   1.000
_cell.angle_alpha   90.00
_cell.angle_beta   90.00
_cell.angle_gamma   90.00
#
_symmetry.space_group_name_H-M   'P 1'
#
loop_
_entity.id
_entity.type
_entity.pdbx_description
1 polymer ?
#
loop_
_entity_poly.entity_id
_entity_poly.type
_entity_poly.pdbx_seq_one_letter_code
_entity_poly.pdbx_strand_id
1 'polypeptide(L)'
;IGRVELARYRASEALLPNPKLADPDPARSTHIPPDQASFLKAYESREAEMINFLKEHNLVTLPDYLGAFQIRQLPDAFKPTSPGGFMNPPGVYDKDPTGFYFIPTYNPQSKNFYIRAAIEDPRPILGHEGIPGHFLQLSDGTLSEQLSRAGTNPAIIALSGGADRGRCKSAHWPVELRASGEIFHGRRRTRS
;
A
#
# COMPACT_ATOMS: atom_id res chain seq x y z
N ILE A 1 23.08 8.05 -10.55
CA ILE A 1 21.69 7.59 -10.27
C ILE A 1 21.16 8.24 -9.00
N GLY A 2 21.75 8.01 -7.81
CA GLY A 2 21.22 8.54 -6.54
C GLY A 2 20.96 10.06 -6.44
N ARG A 3 21.80 10.92 -7.04
CA ARG A 3 21.56 12.39 -7.03
C ARG A 3 20.39 12.82 -7.91
N VAL A 4 20.17 12.13 -9.03
CA VAL A 4 19.08 12.42 -9.96
C VAL A 4 17.75 11.99 -9.36
N GLU A 5 17.70 10.79 -8.77
CA GLU A 5 16.53 10.32 -8.04
C GLU A 5 16.20 11.23 -6.86
N LEU A 6 17.21 11.64 -6.06
CA LEU A 6 17.00 12.56 -4.95
C LEU A 6 16.39 13.90 -5.41
N ALA A 7 16.89 14.48 -6.50
CA ALA A 7 16.35 15.73 -7.05
C ALA A 7 14.89 15.56 -7.50
N ARG A 8 14.56 14.41 -8.11
CA ARG A 8 13.19 14.07 -8.50
C ARG A 8 12.27 13.96 -7.29
N TYR A 9 12.69 13.27 -6.23
CA TYR A 9 11.91 13.19 -4.99
C TYR A 9 11.67 14.58 -4.38
N ARG A 10 12.70 15.43 -4.30
CA ARG A 10 12.54 16.80 -3.78
C ARG A 10 11.59 17.65 -4.61
N ALA A 11 11.62 17.49 -5.94
CA ALA A 11 10.66 18.16 -6.82
C ALA A 11 9.23 17.67 -6.58
N SER A 12 9.02 16.36 -6.40
CA SER A 12 7.70 15.79 -6.06
C SER A 12 7.21 16.22 -4.68
N GLU A 13 8.08 16.30 -3.67
CA GLU A 13 7.75 16.81 -2.34
C GLU A 13 7.30 18.27 -2.38
N ALA A 14 7.95 19.10 -3.21
CA ALA A 14 7.62 20.53 -3.36
C ALA A 14 6.23 20.77 -3.97
N LEU A 15 5.65 19.77 -4.65
CA LEU A 15 4.29 19.82 -5.20
C LEU A 15 3.22 19.42 -4.18
N LEU A 16 3.60 18.94 -2.99
CA LEU A 16 2.64 18.59 -1.95
C LEU A 16 2.02 19.85 -1.34
N PRO A 17 0.67 19.90 -1.20
CA PRO A 17 0.00 21.01 -0.52
C PRO A 17 0.48 21.23 0.92
N ASN A 18 0.97 20.16 1.57
CA ASN A 18 1.63 20.22 2.86
C ASN A 18 2.89 19.34 2.84
N PRO A 19 4.09 19.92 2.68
CA PRO A 19 5.35 19.18 2.63
C PRO A 19 5.64 18.32 3.88
N LYS A 20 5.03 18.66 5.03
CA LYS A 20 5.20 17.88 6.27
C LYS A 20 4.61 16.47 6.19
N LEU A 21 3.75 16.19 5.20
CA LEU A 21 3.17 14.87 4.96
C LEU A 21 4.11 13.95 4.17
N ALA A 22 5.21 14.46 3.62
CA ALA A 22 6.22 13.64 2.93
C ALA A 22 7.00 12.74 3.90
N ASP A 23 7.18 13.20 5.14
CA ASP A 23 7.88 12.46 6.20
C ASP A 23 6.86 11.97 7.24
N PRO A 24 6.73 10.65 7.43
CA PRO A 24 5.82 10.08 8.41
C PRO A 24 6.20 10.47 9.83
N ASP A 25 5.24 10.89 10.63
CA ASP A 25 5.46 11.30 12.01
C ASP A 25 4.59 10.45 12.94
N PRO A 26 5.20 9.51 13.68
CA PRO A 26 4.50 8.70 14.68
C PRO A 26 3.66 9.52 15.65
N ALA A 27 4.05 10.76 15.96
CA ALA A 27 3.33 11.63 16.87
C ALA A 27 1.97 12.13 16.31
N ARG A 28 1.73 11.96 15.00
CA ARG A 28 0.42 12.22 14.38
C ARG A 28 -0.57 11.07 14.60
N SER A 29 -0.09 9.89 14.99
CA SER A 29 -0.96 8.77 15.32
C SER A 29 -1.70 9.02 16.62
N THR A 30 -3.01 8.74 16.63
CA THR A 30 -3.81 8.81 17.87
C THR A 30 -3.46 7.69 18.84
N HIS A 31 -2.92 6.58 18.33
CA HIS A 31 -2.58 5.40 19.12
C HIS A 31 -1.25 4.82 18.62
N ILE A 32 -0.19 5.02 19.38
CA ILE A 32 1.10 4.39 19.12
C ILE A 32 1.09 3.01 19.80
N PRO A 33 1.26 1.90 19.07
CA PRO A 33 1.25 0.57 19.66
C PRO A 33 2.34 0.43 20.74
N PRO A 34 2.07 -0.19 21.90
CA PRO A 34 3.07 -0.28 22.97
C PRO A 34 4.18 -1.29 22.67
N ASP A 35 3.90 -2.30 21.84
CA ASP A 35 4.81 -3.42 21.57
C ASP A 35 4.58 -4.02 20.17
N GLN A 36 5.44 -4.97 19.80
CA GLN A 36 5.40 -5.69 18.53
C GLN A 36 4.08 -6.43 18.29
N ALA A 37 3.50 -7.04 19.33
CA ALA A 37 2.27 -7.81 19.19
C ALA A 37 1.07 -6.89 18.92
N SER A 38 1.03 -5.75 19.60
CA SER A 38 0.04 -4.69 19.40
C SER A 38 0.21 -4.05 18.02
N PHE A 39 1.45 -3.89 17.55
CA PHE A 39 1.74 -3.39 16.21
C PHE A 39 1.24 -4.36 15.12
N LEU A 40 1.48 -5.67 15.27
CA LEU A 40 0.93 -6.70 14.38
C LEU A 40 -0.60 -6.68 14.38
N LYS A 41 -1.22 -6.63 15.56
CA LYS A 41 -2.68 -6.58 15.70
C LYS A 41 -3.28 -5.32 15.05
N ALA A 42 -2.58 -4.19 15.12
CA ALA A 42 -3.01 -2.96 14.45
C ALA A 42 -3.02 -3.11 12.92
N TYR A 43 -2.00 -3.78 12.36
CA TYR A 43 -1.96 -4.15 10.93
C TYR A 43 -3.12 -5.06 10.55
N GLU A 44 -3.33 -6.14 11.29
CA GLU A 44 -4.40 -7.13 11.02
C GLU A 44 -5.80 -6.49 11.10
N SER A 45 -6.04 -5.68 12.14
CA SER A 45 -7.30 -4.95 12.29
C SER A 45 -7.54 -4.01 11.12
N ARG A 46 -6.48 -3.32 10.68
CA ARG A 46 -6.60 -2.34 9.60
C ARG A 46 -6.80 -3.00 8.23
N GLU A 47 -6.16 -4.13 7.98
CA GLU A 47 -6.41 -4.94 6.78
C GLU A 47 -7.87 -5.40 6.73
N ALA A 48 -8.41 -5.88 7.87
CA ALA A 48 -9.81 -6.30 7.95
C ALA A 48 -10.78 -5.14 7.68
N GLU A 49 -10.52 -3.95 8.24
CA GLU A 49 -11.29 -2.73 7.94
C GLU A 49 -11.25 -2.39 6.44
N MET A 50 -10.07 -2.47 5.81
CA MET A 50 -9.91 -2.19 4.39
C MET A 50 -10.68 -3.19 3.51
N ILE A 51 -10.59 -4.48 3.81
CA ILE A 51 -11.33 -5.52 3.09
C ILE A 51 -12.84 -5.31 3.24
N ASN A 52 -13.32 -5.01 4.44
CA ASN A 52 -14.74 -4.73 4.67
C ASN A 52 -15.20 -3.51 3.87
N PHE A 53 -14.44 -2.41 3.88
CA PHE A 53 -14.73 -1.22 3.10
C PHE A 53 -14.80 -1.53 1.58
N LEU A 54 -13.85 -2.30 1.04
CA LEU A 54 -13.86 -2.70 -0.37
C LEU A 54 -15.11 -3.49 -0.75
N LYS A 55 -15.53 -4.42 0.12
CA LYS A 55 -16.73 -5.25 -0.07
C LYS A 55 -18.01 -4.43 0.03
N GLU A 56 -18.17 -3.65 1.10
CA GLU A 56 -19.36 -2.82 1.35
C GLU A 56 -19.62 -1.83 0.21
N HIS A 57 -18.56 -1.28 -0.38
CA HIS A 57 -18.65 -0.33 -1.47
C HIS A 57 -18.54 -0.95 -2.87
N ASN A 58 -18.46 -2.28 -2.99
CA ASN A 58 -18.32 -3.01 -4.26
C ASN A 58 -17.19 -2.47 -5.15
N LEU A 59 -16.04 -2.14 -4.54
CA LEU A 59 -14.92 -1.50 -5.25
C LEU A 59 -14.03 -2.52 -5.97
N VAL A 60 -13.95 -3.75 -5.43
CA VAL A 60 -13.16 -4.85 -5.97
C VAL A 60 -13.90 -6.16 -5.71
N THR A 61 -13.92 -7.05 -6.70
CA THR A 61 -14.38 -8.43 -6.50
C THR A 61 -13.22 -9.25 -5.94
N LEU A 62 -13.40 -9.81 -4.74
CA LEU A 62 -12.42 -10.74 -4.16
C LEU A 62 -12.84 -12.17 -4.56
N PRO A 63 -12.00 -12.93 -5.26
CA PRO A 63 -12.34 -14.29 -5.66
C PRO A 63 -12.51 -15.22 -4.45
N ASP A 64 -13.44 -16.17 -4.51
CA ASP A 64 -13.69 -17.13 -3.43
C ASP A 64 -12.49 -18.05 -3.16
N TYR A 65 -11.60 -18.21 -4.14
CA TYR A 65 -10.37 -18.99 -4.03
C TYR A 65 -9.19 -18.18 -3.49
N LEU A 66 -9.36 -16.88 -3.23
CA LEU A 66 -8.30 -16.05 -2.68
C LEU A 66 -7.96 -16.53 -1.27
N GLY A 67 -6.71 -16.92 -1.06
CA GLY A 67 -6.26 -17.39 0.24
C GLY A 67 -6.08 -16.29 1.28
N ALA A 68 -5.70 -16.70 2.48
CA ALA A 68 -5.47 -15.77 3.58
C ALA A 68 -4.23 -14.90 3.32
N PHE A 69 -4.34 -13.60 3.64
CA PHE A 69 -3.22 -12.69 3.70
C PHE A 69 -2.73 -12.57 5.15
N GLN A 70 -1.62 -13.21 5.47
CA GLN A 70 -1.11 -13.28 6.85
C GLN A 70 0.05 -12.31 7.08
N ILE A 71 -0.09 -11.45 8.08
CA ILE A 71 0.94 -10.49 8.46
C ILE A 71 1.82 -11.10 9.55
N ARG A 72 3.14 -11.09 9.35
CA ARG A 72 4.10 -11.67 10.30
C ARG A 72 5.28 -10.75 10.52
N GLN A 73 5.95 -10.90 11.66
CA GLN A 73 7.22 -10.22 11.87
C GLN A 73 8.29 -10.81 10.94
N LEU A 74 9.07 -9.92 10.33
CA LEU A 74 10.26 -10.25 9.54
C LEU A 74 11.29 -10.99 10.42
N PRO A 75 11.72 -12.20 10.01
CA PRO A 75 12.79 -12.90 10.72
C PRO A 75 14.11 -12.11 10.69
N ASP A 76 14.89 -12.22 11.78
CA ASP A 76 16.11 -11.42 11.98
C ASP A 76 17.12 -11.53 10.83
N ALA A 77 17.21 -12.71 10.20
CA ALA A 77 18.09 -12.97 9.07
C ALA A 77 17.86 -12.05 7.85
N PHE A 78 16.64 -11.52 7.68
CA PHE A 78 16.27 -10.69 6.53
C PHE A 78 16.30 -9.18 6.80
N LYS A 79 16.60 -8.77 8.03
CA LYS A 79 16.67 -7.34 8.42
C LYS A 79 17.61 -6.51 7.53
N PRO A 80 18.81 -6.97 7.13
CA PRO A 80 19.74 -6.17 6.34
C PRO A 80 19.28 -5.93 4.90
N THR A 81 18.46 -6.82 4.35
CA THR A 81 18.07 -6.81 2.93
C THR A 81 16.69 -6.23 2.69
N SER A 82 15.82 -6.23 3.71
CA SER A 82 14.40 -5.88 3.56
C SER A 82 13.94 -4.89 4.63
N PRO A 83 14.46 -3.64 4.62
CA PRO A 83 14.22 -2.67 5.70
C PRO A 83 12.76 -2.24 5.85
N GLY A 84 11.94 -2.40 4.80
CA GLY A 84 10.50 -2.10 4.80
C GLY A 84 9.59 -3.31 4.93
N GLY A 85 10.15 -4.51 5.01
CA GLY A 85 9.37 -5.75 4.84
C GLY A 85 9.20 -6.15 3.37
N PHE A 86 8.49 -7.25 3.14
CA PHE A 86 8.14 -7.73 1.80
C PHE A 86 6.92 -8.66 1.84
N MET A 87 6.18 -8.71 0.73
CA MET A 87 5.04 -9.61 0.55
C MET A 87 5.40 -10.78 -0.35
N ASN A 88 5.00 -11.98 0.07
CA ASN A 88 5.08 -13.22 -0.69
C ASN A 88 3.66 -13.70 -1.03
N PRO A 89 3.27 -13.75 -2.31
CA PRO A 89 2.03 -14.39 -2.71
C PRO A 89 2.13 -15.91 -2.54
N PRO A 90 1.01 -16.64 -2.53
CA PRO A 90 1.03 -18.09 -2.63
C PRO A 90 1.75 -18.53 -3.92
N GLY A 91 2.48 -19.64 -3.84
CA GLY A 91 3.07 -20.26 -5.02
C GLY A 91 1.98 -20.82 -5.94
N VAL A 92 2.23 -20.81 -7.25
CA VAL A 92 1.28 -21.26 -8.28
C VAL A 92 0.85 -22.73 -8.09
N TYR A 93 1.71 -23.54 -7.46
CA TYR A 93 1.47 -24.96 -7.20
C TYR A 93 1.22 -25.27 -5.73
N ASP A 94 1.12 -24.24 -4.88
CA ASP A 94 0.85 -24.43 -3.47
C ASP A 94 -0.60 -24.88 -3.29
N LYS A 95 -0.80 -25.93 -2.49
CA LYS A 95 -2.14 -26.39 -2.12
C LYS A 95 -2.82 -25.44 -1.13
N ASP A 96 -2.01 -24.71 -0.37
CA ASP A 96 -2.46 -23.67 0.55
C ASP A 96 -2.30 -22.31 -0.14
N PRO A 97 -3.39 -21.59 -0.44
CA PRO A 97 -3.34 -20.31 -1.12
C PRO A 97 -2.94 -19.15 -0.20
N THR A 98 -2.45 -19.42 1.01
CA THR A 98 -1.98 -18.40 1.95
C THR A 98 -0.77 -17.63 1.42
N GLY A 99 -0.86 -16.30 1.42
CA GLY A 99 0.29 -15.42 1.24
C GLY A 99 0.71 -14.75 2.55
N PHE A 100 1.93 -14.23 2.59
CA PHE A 100 2.53 -13.66 3.78
C PHE A 100 3.05 -12.25 3.51
N TYR A 101 2.80 -11.33 4.43
CA TYR A 101 3.47 -10.03 4.47
C TYR A 101 4.33 -9.94 5.72
N PHE A 102 5.64 -9.83 5.51
CA PHE A 102 6.62 -9.72 6.58
C PHE A 102 6.88 -8.25 6.90
N ILE A 103 6.53 -7.80 8.10
CA ILE A 103 6.75 -6.42 8.57
C ILE A 103 8.01 -6.32 9.42
N PRO A 104 8.75 -5.19 9.39
CA PRO A 104 9.95 -5.02 10.20
C PRO A 104 9.68 -5.11 11.71
N THR A 105 10.72 -5.41 12.48
CA THR A 105 10.63 -5.38 13.94
C THR A 105 10.24 -3.99 14.42
N TYR A 106 9.21 -3.95 15.26
CA TYR A 106 8.64 -2.76 15.84
C TYR A 106 9.67 -2.01 16.68
N ASN A 107 9.77 -0.70 16.44
CA ASN A 107 10.56 0.22 17.23
C ASN A 107 9.95 1.64 17.10
N PRO A 108 9.27 2.15 18.14
CA PRO A 108 8.61 3.47 18.07
C PRO A 108 9.57 4.62 17.83
N GLN A 109 10.84 4.47 18.23
CA GLN A 109 11.89 5.46 18.10
C GLN A 109 12.71 5.27 16.82
N SER A 110 12.32 4.34 15.95
CA SER A 110 13.05 4.07 14.72
C SER A 110 13.03 5.26 13.79
N LYS A 111 14.19 5.59 13.20
CA LYS A 111 14.30 6.55 12.09
C LYS A 111 13.94 5.92 10.74
N ASN A 112 13.67 4.62 10.71
CA ASN A 112 13.26 3.93 9.49
C ASN A 112 11.88 4.45 9.05
N PHE A 113 11.85 4.98 7.83
CA PHE A 113 10.66 5.53 7.20
C PHE A 113 9.48 4.55 7.24
N TYR A 114 9.69 3.27 6.93
CA TYR A 114 8.62 2.28 6.85
C TYR A 114 7.97 2.01 8.21
N ILE A 115 8.78 1.92 9.27
CA ILE A 115 8.27 1.75 10.64
C ILE A 115 7.48 3.00 11.06
N ARG A 116 7.99 4.20 10.75
CA ARG A 116 7.29 5.46 11.08
C ARG A 116 5.96 5.60 10.34
N ALA A 117 5.95 5.29 9.03
CA ALA A 117 4.74 5.27 8.21
C ALA A 117 3.70 4.31 8.76
N ALA A 118 4.12 3.10 9.11
CA ALA A 118 3.26 2.08 9.68
C ALA A 118 2.65 2.46 11.04
N ILE A 119 3.42 3.16 11.88
CA ILE A 119 2.92 3.65 13.18
C ILE A 119 1.90 4.77 12.98
N GLU A 120 2.17 5.67 12.04
CA GLU A 120 1.26 6.76 11.72
C GLU A 120 -0.04 6.22 11.11
N ASP A 121 0.06 5.42 10.04
CA ASP A 121 -1.05 4.75 9.40
C ASP A 121 -0.56 3.61 8.50
N PRO A 122 -0.87 2.33 8.81
CA PRO A 122 -0.42 1.21 7.99
C PRO A 122 -1.23 1.05 6.69
N ARG A 123 -2.39 1.72 6.53
CA ARG A 123 -3.27 1.57 5.36
C ARG A 123 -2.59 1.77 4.00
N PRO A 124 -1.74 2.79 3.79
CA PRO A 124 -1.11 2.99 2.48
C PRO A 124 -0.19 1.83 2.11
N ILE A 125 0.51 1.24 3.09
CA ILE A 125 1.41 0.10 2.88
C ILE A 125 0.58 -1.18 2.69
N LEU A 126 -0.44 -1.39 3.51
CA LEU A 126 -1.38 -2.51 3.38
C LEU A 126 -2.10 -2.51 2.02
N GLY A 127 -2.53 -1.34 1.54
CA GLY A 127 -3.16 -1.23 0.22
C GLY A 127 -2.20 -1.44 -0.94
N HIS A 128 -0.90 -1.25 -0.72
CA HIS A 128 0.15 -1.51 -1.69
C HIS A 128 0.54 -2.99 -1.74
N GLU A 129 0.80 -3.60 -0.58
CA GLU A 129 1.32 -4.96 -0.45
C GLU A 129 0.21 -6.02 -0.34
N GLY A 130 -0.88 -5.70 0.36
CA GLY A 130 -2.00 -6.59 0.69
C GLY A 130 -3.17 -6.46 -0.29
N ILE A 131 -4.40 -6.34 0.24
CA ILE A 131 -5.63 -6.24 -0.57
C ILE A 131 -6.07 -4.76 -0.65
N PRO A 132 -6.22 -4.16 -1.85
CA PRO A 132 -6.30 -4.77 -3.18
C PRO A 132 -4.99 -4.72 -3.99
N GLY A 133 -3.85 -4.53 -3.32
CA GLY A 133 -2.53 -4.35 -3.94
C GLY A 133 -1.88 -5.63 -4.44
N HIS A 134 -0.57 -5.74 -4.19
CA HIS A 134 0.28 -6.81 -4.72
C HIS A 134 -0.22 -8.21 -4.41
N PHE A 135 -0.71 -8.47 -3.19
CA PHE A 135 -1.20 -9.79 -2.82
C PHE A 135 -2.36 -10.22 -3.73
N LEU A 136 -3.37 -9.35 -3.91
CA LEU A 136 -4.48 -9.66 -4.79
C LEU A 136 -4.02 -9.76 -6.25
N GLN A 137 -3.15 -8.86 -6.71
CA GLN A 137 -2.66 -8.85 -8.09
C GLN A 137 -1.86 -10.11 -8.46
N LEU A 138 -1.05 -10.62 -7.53
CA LEU A 138 -0.20 -11.78 -7.78
C LEU A 138 -0.92 -13.11 -7.49
N SER A 139 -1.91 -13.10 -6.59
CA SER A 139 -2.74 -14.29 -6.31
C SER A 139 -3.83 -14.49 -7.37
N ASP A 140 -4.39 -13.40 -7.88
CA ASP A 140 -5.34 -13.39 -8.98
C ASP A 140 -4.68 -12.70 -10.18
N GLY A 141 -4.07 -13.51 -11.04
CA GLY A 141 -3.38 -13.05 -12.25
C GLY A 141 -4.25 -12.26 -13.23
N THR A 142 -5.56 -12.08 -12.95
CA THR A 142 -6.50 -11.30 -13.75
C THR A 142 -6.73 -9.87 -13.22
N LEU A 143 -6.31 -9.53 -12.00
CA LEU A 143 -6.58 -8.21 -11.39
C LEU A 143 -5.88 -7.05 -12.13
N SER A 144 -4.68 -7.28 -12.69
CA SER A 144 -3.99 -6.29 -13.52
C SER A 144 -4.86 -5.81 -14.69
N GLU A 145 -5.71 -6.68 -15.25
CA GLU A 145 -6.61 -6.34 -16.36
C GLU A 145 -7.83 -5.54 -15.87
N GLN A 146 -8.35 -5.84 -14.68
CA GLN A 146 -9.52 -5.16 -14.10
C GLN A 146 -9.21 -3.74 -13.60
N LEU A 147 -8.08 -3.55 -12.90
CA LEU A 147 -7.64 -2.23 -12.42
C LEU A 147 -7.21 -1.31 -13.57
N SER A 148 -6.59 -1.86 -14.63
CA SER A 148 -6.27 -1.11 -15.84
C SER A 148 -7.53 -0.64 -16.59
N ARG A 149 -8.61 -1.44 -16.61
CA ARG A 149 -9.89 -1.07 -17.23
C ARG A 149 -10.66 0.00 -16.44
N ALA A 150 -10.53 0.01 -15.11
CA ALA A 150 -11.20 0.96 -14.23
C ALA A 150 -10.47 2.32 -14.11
N GLY A 151 -9.25 2.44 -14.64
CA GLY A 151 -8.46 3.68 -14.58
C GLY A 151 -8.08 4.10 -13.16
N THR A 152 -8.07 3.16 -12.21
CA THR A 152 -7.96 3.44 -10.78
C THR A 152 -6.70 2.81 -10.18
N ASN A 153 -6.02 3.59 -9.33
CA ASN A 153 -4.78 3.22 -8.67
C ASN A 153 -5.10 2.54 -7.33
N PRO A 154 -4.59 1.34 -7.03
CA PRO A 154 -4.86 0.63 -5.78
C PRO A 154 -4.47 1.45 -4.53
N ALA A 155 -3.42 2.28 -4.63
CA ALA A 155 -3.02 3.18 -3.55
C ALA A 155 -4.06 4.29 -3.27
N ILE A 156 -4.86 4.70 -4.26
CA ILE A 156 -5.91 5.72 -4.09
C ILE A 156 -7.15 5.10 -3.43
N ILE A 157 -7.46 3.83 -3.72
CA ILE A 157 -8.59 3.14 -3.08
C ILE A 157 -8.33 2.95 -1.58
N ALA A 158 -7.12 2.51 -1.20
CA ALA A 158 -6.74 2.32 0.20
C ALA A 158 -6.81 3.61 1.05
N LEU A 159 -6.62 4.78 0.41
CA LEU A 159 -6.69 6.09 1.06
C LEU A 159 -8.12 6.66 1.16
N SER A 160 -9.11 6.04 0.50
CA SER A 160 -10.46 6.61 0.34
C SER A 160 -11.46 6.29 1.47
N GLY A 161 -11.16 5.32 2.33
CA GLY A 161 -12.07 4.81 3.37
C GLY A 161 -11.97 5.44 4.77
N GLY A 162 -11.12 6.45 4.98
CA GLY A 162 -11.04 7.17 6.26
C GLY A 162 -11.97 8.39 6.31
N ALA A 163 -12.40 8.80 7.52
CA ALA A 163 -13.07 10.08 7.79
C ALA A 163 -12.22 11.34 7.46
N ASP A 164 -11.06 11.15 6.83
CA ASP A 164 -10.03 12.13 6.50
C ASP A 164 -9.94 12.38 4.99
N ARG A 165 -11.11 12.48 4.35
CA ARG A 165 -11.29 12.74 2.91
C ARG A 165 -10.60 14.02 2.41
N GLY A 166 -10.02 14.83 3.29
CA GLY A 166 -9.27 16.05 2.98
C GLY A 166 -7.76 16.04 3.31
N ARG A 167 -7.18 14.97 3.87
CA ARG A 167 -5.82 15.03 4.44
C ARG A 167 -4.70 14.34 3.66
N CYS A 168 -4.99 13.44 2.72
CA CYS A 168 -3.93 12.71 2.00
C CYS A 168 -4.13 12.76 0.48
N LYS A 169 -3.42 13.69 -0.19
CA LYS A 169 -3.14 13.56 -1.62
C LYS A 169 -1.85 12.75 -1.77
N SER A 170 -1.96 11.64 -2.50
CA SER A 170 -0.88 10.88 -3.15
C SER A 170 0.54 11.22 -2.69
N ALA A 171 0.94 10.69 -1.52
CA ALA A 171 2.34 10.38 -1.30
C ALA A 171 2.71 9.36 -2.39
N HIS A 172 3.47 9.80 -3.39
CA HIS A 172 3.96 8.96 -4.47
C HIS A 172 4.88 7.91 -3.87
N TRP A 173 4.33 6.73 -3.60
CA TRP A 173 5.12 5.51 -3.53
C TRP A 173 5.75 5.33 -4.92
N PRO A 174 7.08 5.21 -5.04
CA PRO A 174 7.74 5.15 -6.34
C PRO A 174 7.39 3.83 -7.03
N VAL A 175 6.32 3.84 -7.81
CA VAL A 175 6.04 2.83 -8.82
C VAL A 175 6.70 3.33 -10.10
N GLU A 176 7.83 2.71 -10.45
CA GLU A 176 8.46 2.93 -11.75
C GLU A 176 7.60 2.28 -12.84
N LEU A 177 6.61 3.03 -13.33
CA LEU A 177 5.92 2.73 -14.58
C LEU A 177 6.87 3.05 -15.74
N ARG A 178 7.43 2.03 -16.38
CA ARG A 178 7.88 2.17 -17.77
C ARG A 178 6.65 2.41 -18.63
N ALA A 179 6.34 3.68 -18.85
CA ALA A 179 5.32 4.10 -19.79
C ALA A 179 5.79 3.80 -21.22
N SER A 180 5.21 2.78 -21.87
CA SER A 180 5.08 2.80 -23.32
C SER A 180 4.09 3.92 -23.64
N GLY A 181 4.62 5.04 -24.13
CA GLY A 181 3.85 6.24 -24.42
C GLY A 181 2.85 6.02 -25.53
N GLU A 182 1.60 6.40 -25.28
CA GLU A 182 0.67 6.91 -26.29
C GLU A 182 -0.41 7.71 -25.55
N ILE A 183 -0.33 9.04 -25.68
CA ILE A 183 -1.32 9.97 -25.15
C ILE A 183 -2.40 10.14 -26.22
N PHE A 184 -3.60 9.58 -26.00
CA PHE A 184 -4.76 9.87 -26.84
C PHE A 184 -5.59 11.01 -26.22
N HIS A 185 -5.60 12.17 -26.89
CA HIS A 185 -6.55 13.26 -26.64
C HIS A 185 -7.94 12.90 -27.19
N GLY A 186 -8.88 12.57 -26.30
CA GLY A 186 -10.29 12.33 -26.65
C GLY A 186 -11.14 13.59 -26.59
N ARG A 187 -11.33 14.24 -27.74
CA ARG A 187 -12.25 15.36 -27.99
C ARG A 187 -13.71 14.89 -27.78
N ARG A 188 -14.50 15.60 -26.95
CA ARG A 188 -15.95 15.38 -26.79
C ARG A 188 -16.66 15.53 -28.14
N ARG A 189 -17.42 14.52 -28.58
CA ARG A 189 -18.52 14.68 -29.54
C ARG A 189 -19.84 14.65 -28.75
N THR A 190 -20.54 15.78 -28.75
CA THR A 190 -21.94 15.90 -28.36
C THR A 190 -22.82 15.29 -29.44
N ARG A 191 -23.81 14.49 -29.04
CA ARG A 191 -24.90 14.04 -29.92
C ARG A 191 -25.97 15.13 -30.01
N SER A 192 -26.29 15.54 -31.23
CA SER A 192 -27.64 15.73 -31.75
C SER A 192 -27.64 15.38 -33.22
#